data_AF-A0A520X2Y5-F1
#
_entry.id   AF-A0A520X2Y5-F1
#
_cell.length_a   1.000
_cell.length_b   1.000
_cell.length_c   1.000
_cell.angle_alpha   90.00
_cell.angle_beta   90.00
_cell.angle_gamma   90.00
#
_symmetry.space_group_name_H-M   'P 1'
#
loop_
_entity.id
_entity.type
_entity.pdbx_description
1 polymer ?
#
loop_
_entity_poly.entity_id
_entity_poly.type
_entity_poly.pdbx_seq_one_letter_code
_entity_poly.pdbx_strand_id
1 'polypeptide(L)' 'LSSLIFSALYATWGLGLFGTVSRATAIASIALPVAIMLLWSPMWLRRFDKGPLEWLWRNLARLVPA' A
#
# COMPACT_ATOMS: atom_id res chain seq x y z
N LEU A 1 3.12 1.19 -2.11
CA LEU A 1 2.24 0.43 -1.21
C LEU A 1 2.98 -0.77 -0.61
N SER A 2 3.48 -1.70 -1.42
CA SER A 2 4.18 -2.90 -0.94
C SER A 2 5.39 -2.61 -0.05
N SER A 3 6.28 -1.68 -0.43
CA SER A 3 7.45 -1.32 0.40
C SER A 3 7.07 -0.66 1.74
N LEU A 4 5.96 0.08 1.77
CA LEU A 4 5.45 0.70 2.99
C LEU A 4 4.85 -0.36 3.92
N ILE A 5 4.10 -1.33 3.36
CA ILE A 5 3.53 -2.45 4.11
C ILE A 5 4.65 -3.31 4.69
N PHE A 6 5.66 -3.68 3.89
CA PHE A 6 6.79 -4.45 4.39
C PHE A 6 7.63 -3.68 5.41
N SER A 7 7.84 -2.37 5.23
CA SER A 7 8.51 -1.57 6.26
C SER A 7 7.68 -1.52 7.55
N ALA A 8 6.37 -1.31 7.46
CA ALA A 8 5.50 -1.33 8.64
C ALA A 8 5.48 -2.70 9.33
N LEU A 9 5.69 -3.81 8.61
CA LEU A 9 5.76 -5.15 9.18
C LEU A 9 7.13 -5.47 9.80
N TYR A 10 8.23 -5.16 9.10
CA TYR A 10 9.57 -5.68 9.42
C TYR A 10 10.56 -4.61 9.89
N ALA A 11 10.32 -3.33 9.63
CA ALA A 11 11.20 -2.28 10.13
C ALA A 11 11.02 -2.10 11.64
N THR A 12 12.07 -1.58 12.27
CA THR A 12 12.12 -1.29 13.71
C THR A 12 11.11 -0.24 14.18
N TRP A 13 10.66 0.65 13.29
CA TRP A 13 9.60 1.61 13.59
C TRP A 13 8.19 1.01 13.45
N GLY A 14 8.06 -0.17 12.86
CA GLY A 14 6.80 -0.86 12.64
C GLY A 14 6.56 -1.97 13.67
N LEU A 15 6.07 -3.11 13.19
CA LEU A 15 5.80 -4.30 14.01
C LEU A 15 7.07 -5.10 14.34
N GLY A 16 8.23 -4.74 13.77
CA GLY A 16 9.52 -5.34 14.12
C GLY A 16 9.57 -6.86 13.90
N LEU A 17 8.85 -7.40 12.92
CA LEU A 17 8.71 -8.85 12.72
C LEU A 17 9.99 -9.52 12.16
N PHE A 18 11.06 -8.76 11.99
CA PHE A 18 12.32 -9.27 11.46
C PHE A 18 12.97 -10.26 12.42
N GLY A 19 13.16 -11.50 11.99
CA GLY A 19 13.75 -12.57 12.80
C GLY A 19 12.81 -13.17 13.85
N THR A 20 11.59 -12.68 13.99
CA THR A 20 10.59 -13.20 14.95
C THR A 20 9.62 -14.20 14.32
N VAL A 21 9.42 -14.11 12.99
CA VAL A 21 8.55 -15.01 12.23
C VAL A 21 9.36 -16.01 11.41
N SER A 22 8.81 -17.21 11.22
CA SER A 22 9.41 -18.22 10.35
C SER A 22 9.49 -17.75 8.90
N ARG A 23 10.47 -18.25 8.13
CA ARG A 23 10.60 -17.97 6.68
C ARG A 23 9.30 -18.21 5.91
N ALA A 24 8.56 -19.26 6.25
CA ALA A 24 7.28 -19.55 5.60
C ALA A 24 6.25 -18.44 5.82
N THR A 25 6.12 -17.95 7.05
CA THR A 25 5.25 -16.82 7.40
C THR A 25 5.71 -15.53 6.73
N ALA A 26 7.03 -15.31 6.67
CA ALA A 26 7.58 -14.15 5.99
C ALA A 26 7.24 -14.14 4.49
N ILE A 27 7.34 -15.29 3.83
CA ILE A 27 6.93 -15.42 2.42
C ILE A 27 5.42 -15.25 2.27
N ALA A 28 4.62 -15.85 3.17
CA ALA A 28 3.16 -15.71 3.15
C ALA A 28 2.70 -14.25 3.30
N SER A 29 3.49 -13.39 3.95
CA SER A 29 3.16 -11.97 4.09
C SER A 29 3.10 -11.19 2.77
N ILE A 30 3.60 -11.73 1.66
CA ILE A 30 3.40 -11.20 0.29
C ILE A 30 1.92 -11.15 -0.10
N ALA A 31 1.09 -12.05 0.44
CA ALA A 31 -0.34 -12.05 0.17
C ALA A 31 -1.02 -10.76 0.65
N LEU A 32 -0.48 -10.10 1.68
CA LEU A 32 -1.07 -8.89 2.27
C LEU A 32 -1.06 -7.69 1.31
N PRO A 33 0.09 -7.23 0.77
CA PRO A 33 0.11 -6.14 -0.21
C PRO A 33 -0.64 -6.50 -1.50
N VAL A 34 -0.63 -7.76 -1.92
CA VAL A 34 -1.41 -8.22 -3.09
C VAL A 34 -2.90 -8.08 -2.85
N ALA A 35 -3.40 -8.59 -1.72
CA ALA A 35 -4.80 -8.48 -1.34
C ALA A 35 -5.24 -7.01 -1.25
N ILE A 36 -4.42 -6.14 -0.63
CA ILE A 36 -4.69 -4.71 -0.56
C ILE A 36 -4.77 -4.10 -1.96
N MET A 37 -3.84 -4.41 -2.88
CA MET A 37 -3.91 -3.89 -4.26
C MET A 37 -5.16 -4.37 -5.01
N LEU A 38 -5.52 -5.65 -4.85
CA LEU A 38 -6.68 -6.25 -5.51
C LEU A 38 -8.02 -5.76 -4.95
N LEU A 39 -8.09 -5.42 -3.66
CA LEU A 39 -9.29 -4.86 -3.04
C LEU A 39 -9.40 -3.35 -3.32
N TRP A 40 -8.28 -2.63 -3.19
CA TRP A 40 -8.26 -1.18 -3.31
C TRP A 40 -8.57 -0.70 -4.73
N SER A 41 -8.02 -1.38 -5.74
CA SER A 41 -8.19 -0.98 -7.15
C SER A 41 -9.68 -0.91 -7.59
N PRO A 42 -10.49 -1.97 -7.45
CA PRO A 42 -11.91 -1.92 -7.84
C PRO A 42 -12.75 -1.06 -6.89
N MET A 43 -12.45 -1.02 -5.59
CA MET A 43 -13.16 -0.13 -4.67
C MET A 43 -12.99 1.34 -5.05
N TRP A 44 -11.79 1.72 -5.48
CA TRP A 44 -11.50 3.08 -5.93
C TRP A 44 -12.19 3.40 -7.25
N LEU A 45 -12.08 2.50 -8.23
CA LEU A 45 -12.69 2.70 -9.55
C LEU A 45 -14.22 2.77 -9.49
N ARG A 46 -14.85 2.14 -8.49
CA ARG A 46 -16.29 2.32 -8.22
C ARG A 46 -16.67 3.73 -7.80
N ARG A 47 -15.74 4.50 -7.22
CA ARG A 47 -16.02 5.85 -6.71
C ARG A 47 -15.48 6.95 -7.63
N PHE A 48 -14.40 6.67 -8.37
CA PHE A 48 -13.69 7.63 -9.21
C PHE A 48 -13.34 7.00 -10.57
N ASP A 49 -13.69 7.70 -11.65
CA ASP A 49 -13.44 7.31 -13.03
C ASP A 49 -11.95 7.21 -13.43
N LYS A 50 -11.05 7.61 -12.52
CA LYS A 50 -9.61 7.73 -12.77
C LYS A 50 -8.82 6.96 -11.74
N GLY A 51 -7.66 6.46 -12.14
CA GLY A 51 -6.74 5.76 -11.26
C GLY A 51 -6.42 6.58 -10.00
N PRO A 52 -6.21 5.92 -8.85
CA PRO A 52 -6.06 6.60 -7.55
C PRO A 52 -4.93 7.61 -7.54
N LEU A 53 -3.80 7.28 -8.16
CA LEU A 53 -2.65 8.17 -8.23
C LEU A 53 -2.92 9.37 -9.15
N GLU A 54 -3.57 9.17 -10.29
CA GLU A 54 -3.91 10.25 -11.23
C GLU A 54 -4.94 11.21 -10.65
N TRP A 55 -5.94 10.69 -9.94
CA TRP A 55 -6.90 11.51 -9.22
C TRP A 55 -6.20 12.33 -8.14
N LEU A 56 -5.37 11.70 -7.31
CA LEU A 56 -4.65 12.39 -6.23
C LEU A 56 -3.71 13.47 -6.79
N TRP A 57 -2.93 13.13 -7.82
CA TRP A 57 -2.03 14.05 -8.51
C TRP A 57 -2.77 15.27 -9.07
N ARG A 58 -3.87 15.06 -9.80
CA ARG A 58 -4.66 16.18 -10.36
C ARG A 58 -5.29 17.06 -9.28
N ASN A 59 -5.66 16.51 -8.13
CA ASN A 59 -6.19 17.31 -7.02
C ASN A 59 -5.08 18.10 -6.34
N LEU A 60 -3.92 17.49 -6.06
CA LEU A 60 -2.78 18.17 -5.48
C LEU A 60 -2.23 19.28 -6.39
N ALA A 61 -2.12 19.02 -7.70
CA ALA A 61 -1.69 20.02 -8.67
C ALA A 61 -2.64 21.22 -8.74
N ARG A 62 -3.93 21.05 -8.44
CA ARG A 62 -4.90 22.16 -8.35
C ARG A 62 -4.81 22.93 -7.04
N LEU A 63 -4.25 22.33 -5.99
CA LEU A 63 -4.11 22.92 -4.66
C LEU A 63 -2.79 23.71 -4.49
N VAL A 64 -1.82 23.52 -5.39
CA VAL A 64 -0.61 24.35 -5.45
C VAL A 64 -0.96 25.62 -6.23
N PRO A 65 -1.05 26.81 -5.58
CA PRO A 65 -1.17 28.06 -6.29
C PRO A 65 0.14 28.33 -7.05
N ALA A 66 0.02 28.84 -8.28
CA ALA A 66 1.14 29.27 -9.11
C ALA A 66 1.84 30.51 -8.55
#